data_AF-A0A423K9G3-F1
#
_entry.id   AF-A0A423K9G3-F1
#
_cell.length_a   1.000
_cell.length_b   1.000
_cell.length_c   1.000
_cell.angle_alpha   90.00
_cell.angle_beta   90.00
_cell.angle_gamma   90.00
#
_symmetry.space_group_name_H-M   'P 1'
#
loop_
_entity.id
_entity.type
_entity.pdbx_description
1 polymer ?
#
loop_
_entity_poly.entity_id
_entity_poly.type
_entity_poly.pdbx_seq_one_letter_code
_entity_poly.pdbx_strand_id
1 'polypeptide(L)'
;MATIHLKELEFEGNLKISLEDDSILVIIGPNNTGKSATLNSIRSRIRQEDPLPSALKSLRLKRTPKLEELKIQLSAAKDQYGTYSLPGQSFHESTLSGWWSDSSETVGSYFAQLAISDLTTRARLADCDPPPTFDSRVENSANHPFQHMYRNSELEEAISTVFHRAFKRDLIVHRAAGNSIPVYVGERPTISPGEDRVSRSYLERLEKLDKLESQGDGVRSFVSIIARVITEQRTIQLIDEPEAFLHPPQAKLLSESIADLSTSRQTIIATHSSLVLQGLLNKHSDRISVIRLARPKNKPVASYLESAQIADLWRDPILRFSNILDGLFHEGVIITEADADCRFYEALINASIDTTSRPDIHYTYSGGKDRLPIVISALIRLGVPVATIVDFDALNNIQPLRRIVEAHNGDWTMIERDWSSVKKAVEDKAVFLSGDKYRSEVNVQLKRYGTGEVVPKEVLREIKKLTRQASPWDSVKDAGIAAVAPGEPTLAIKRLLSALSSLGIFVAPNGEMEGFCRSVGGHGPRWVEAILQKDIAKDDELGSARTFVRQIVEFLKAE
;
A
#
# COMPACT_ATOMS: atom_id res chain seq x y z
N MET A 1 29.30 -5.76 22.61
CA MET A 1 29.02 -6.66 21.47
C MET A 1 29.07 -5.84 20.18
N ALA A 2 29.42 -6.47 19.05
CA ALA A 2 29.40 -5.79 17.76
C ALA A 2 27.96 -5.55 17.30
N THR A 3 27.66 -4.34 16.83
CA THR A 3 26.38 -3.91 16.26
C THR A 3 26.57 -3.50 14.81
N ILE A 4 25.63 -3.88 13.95
CA ILE A 4 25.69 -3.63 12.50
C ILE A 4 24.37 -3.01 12.05
N HIS A 5 24.44 -1.85 11.42
CA HIS A 5 23.28 -1.16 10.86
C HIS A 5 23.47 -0.96 9.35
N LEU A 6 22.39 -0.96 8.60
CA LEU A 6 22.32 -0.52 7.21
C LEU A 6 22.46 1.01 7.18
N LYS A 7 23.55 1.50 6.61
CA LYS A 7 23.78 2.94 6.44
C LYS A 7 23.11 3.46 5.18
N GLU A 8 23.27 2.73 4.08
CA GLU A 8 22.74 3.11 2.78
C GLU A 8 22.34 1.88 1.96
N LEU A 9 21.27 2.00 1.19
CA LEU A 9 20.83 1.03 0.18
C LEU A 9 20.81 1.70 -1.19
N GLU A 10 21.40 1.05 -2.20
CA GLU A 10 21.35 1.49 -3.60
C GLU A 10 20.46 0.55 -4.42
N PHE A 11 19.44 1.11 -5.04
CA PHE A 11 18.51 0.39 -5.91
C PHE A 11 18.82 0.64 -7.39
N GLU A 12 18.30 -0.25 -8.23
CA GLU A 12 18.29 -0.09 -9.69
C GLU A 12 17.71 1.28 -10.08
N GLY A 13 18.32 1.93 -11.07
CA GLY A 13 18.06 3.34 -11.39
C GLY A 13 18.89 4.36 -10.60
N ASN A 14 19.90 3.92 -9.84
CA ASN A 14 20.82 4.74 -9.02
C ASN A 14 20.15 5.50 -7.86
N LEU A 15 18.98 5.02 -7.41
CA LEU A 15 18.32 5.55 -6.23
C LEU A 15 19.09 5.12 -4.97
N LYS A 16 19.54 6.09 -4.17
CA LYS A 16 20.25 5.86 -2.91
C LYS A 16 19.40 6.31 -1.74
N ILE A 17 19.27 5.44 -0.75
CA ILE A 17 18.46 5.67 0.45
C ILE A 17 19.37 5.54 1.66
N SER A 18 19.40 6.57 2.51
CA SER A 18 20.05 6.50 3.83
C SER A 18 19.04 6.11 4.90
N LEU A 19 19.47 5.30 5.87
CA LEU A 19 18.60 4.80 6.94
C LEU A 19 19.17 5.20 8.30
N GLU A 20 18.29 5.70 9.18
CA GLU A 20 18.59 5.93 10.59
C GLU A 20 18.58 4.62 11.38
N ASP A 21 19.24 4.58 12.55
CA ASP A 21 19.44 3.36 13.34
C ASP A 21 18.11 2.76 13.90
N ASP A 22 17.03 3.54 13.98
CA ASP A 22 15.69 3.13 14.46
C ASP A 22 14.58 3.26 13.39
N SER A 23 14.98 3.42 12.12
CA SER A 23 14.06 3.62 11.00
C SER A 23 13.29 2.35 10.61
N ILE A 24 12.09 2.55 10.06
CA ILE A 24 11.26 1.49 9.47
C ILE A 24 11.16 1.75 7.96
N LEU A 25 11.76 0.87 7.15
CA LEU A 25 11.63 0.91 5.69
C LEU A 25 10.58 -0.10 5.23
N VAL A 26 9.53 0.38 4.56
CA VAL A 26 8.46 -0.48 4.03
C VAL A 26 8.63 -0.63 2.51
N ILE A 27 8.83 -1.87 2.07
CA ILE A 27 8.94 -2.25 0.67
C ILE A 27 7.57 -2.70 0.16
N ILE A 28 7.01 -1.93 -0.78
CA ILE A 28 5.69 -2.15 -1.36
C ILE A 28 5.75 -2.26 -2.88
N GLY A 29 4.60 -2.52 -3.49
CA GLY A 29 4.42 -2.57 -4.94
C GLY A 29 3.66 -3.83 -5.38
N PRO A 30 3.40 -3.96 -6.70
CA PRO A 30 2.69 -5.08 -7.29
C PRO A 30 3.25 -6.47 -6.95
N ASN A 31 2.46 -7.49 -7.28
CA ASN A 31 2.92 -8.87 -7.25
C ASN A 31 4.13 -9.06 -8.18
N ASN A 32 5.05 -9.95 -7.79
CA ASN A 32 6.24 -10.29 -8.57
C ASN A 32 7.22 -9.13 -8.88
N THR A 33 7.20 -8.04 -8.12
CA THR A 33 8.18 -6.93 -8.29
C THR A 33 9.53 -7.21 -7.63
N GLY A 34 9.59 -8.17 -6.69
CA GLY A 34 10.83 -8.57 -6.01
C GLY A 34 10.95 -8.10 -4.56
N LYS A 35 9.85 -7.78 -3.87
CA LYS A 35 9.84 -7.34 -2.46
C LYS A 35 10.59 -8.31 -1.54
N SER A 36 10.18 -9.58 -1.51
CA SER A 36 10.84 -10.63 -0.73
C SER A 36 12.26 -10.94 -1.24
N ALA A 37 12.51 -10.81 -2.56
CA ALA A 37 13.85 -10.97 -3.12
C ALA A 37 14.81 -9.89 -2.63
N THR A 38 14.34 -8.65 -2.42
CA THR A 38 15.13 -7.57 -1.83
C THR A 38 15.52 -7.89 -0.39
N LEU A 39 14.59 -8.37 0.45
CA LEU A 39 14.92 -8.80 1.83
C LEU A 39 15.97 -9.92 1.83
N ASN A 40 15.81 -10.92 0.97
CA ASN A 40 16.79 -12.00 0.81
C ASN A 40 18.16 -11.48 0.35
N SER A 41 18.19 -10.54 -0.59
CA SER A 41 19.43 -9.91 -1.08
C SER A 41 20.18 -9.18 0.03
N ILE A 42 19.48 -8.42 0.87
CA ILE A 42 20.06 -7.78 2.07
C ILE A 42 20.69 -8.84 2.97
N ARG A 43 19.95 -9.90 3.31
CA ARG A 43 20.45 -10.98 4.17
C ARG A 43 21.69 -11.67 3.58
N SER A 44 21.62 -12.09 2.33
CA SER A 44 22.67 -12.86 1.67
C SER A 44 23.95 -12.05 1.49
N ARG A 45 23.85 -10.77 1.08
CA ARG A 45 25.02 -9.87 0.98
C ARG A 45 25.73 -9.72 2.32
N ILE A 46 24.99 -9.49 3.41
CA ILE A 46 25.57 -9.36 4.75
C ILE A 46 26.25 -10.67 5.20
N ARG A 47 25.66 -11.83 4.86
CA ARG A 47 26.18 -13.18 5.19
C ARG A 47 27.33 -13.68 4.33
N GLN A 48 27.72 -12.96 3.28
CA GLN A 48 28.67 -13.43 2.26
C GLN A 48 28.14 -14.61 1.43
N GLU A 49 26.84 -14.62 1.17
CA GLU A 49 26.15 -15.57 0.27
C GLU A 49 25.83 -14.89 -1.05
N ASP A 50 25.71 -15.67 -2.13
CA ASP A 50 25.30 -15.15 -3.43
C ASP A 50 23.84 -14.65 -3.36
N PRO A 51 23.59 -13.35 -3.58
CA PRO A 51 22.24 -12.81 -3.51
C PRO A 51 21.41 -13.26 -4.72
N LEU A 52 20.13 -13.53 -4.48
CA LEU A 52 19.17 -13.69 -5.57
C LEU A 52 19.04 -12.37 -6.36
N PRO A 53 18.73 -12.44 -7.68
CA PRO A 53 18.42 -11.25 -8.46
C PRO A 53 17.30 -10.43 -7.79
N SER A 54 17.57 -9.16 -7.54
CA SER A 54 16.66 -8.24 -6.84
C SER A 54 16.83 -6.81 -7.35
N ALA A 55 15.96 -5.90 -6.91
CA ALA A 55 16.09 -4.48 -7.21
C ALA A 55 17.24 -3.80 -6.45
N LEU A 56 17.87 -4.49 -5.49
CA LEU A 56 18.98 -3.98 -4.69
C LEU A 56 20.32 -4.24 -5.39
N LYS A 57 21.01 -3.16 -5.73
CA LYS A 57 22.29 -3.16 -6.43
C LYS A 57 23.48 -3.25 -5.49
N SER A 58 23.48 -2.46 -4.42
CA SER A 58 24.54 -2.42 -3.41
C SER A 58 24.01 -2.00 -2.04
N LEU A 59 24.77 -2.24 -0.98
CA LEU A 59 24.46 -1.74 0.37
C LEU A 59 25.73 -1.30 1.10
N ARG A 60 25.58 -0.36 2.05
CA ARG A 60 26.67 0.06 2.94
C ARG A 60 26.29 -0.19 4.40
N LEU A 61 27.23 -0.74 5.16
CA LEU A 61 27.02 -1.06 6.57
C LEU A 61 27.76 -0.06 7.48
N LYS A 62 27.11 0.31 8.58
CA LYS A 62 27.72 0.97 9.74
C LYS A 62 28.02 -0.10 10.78
N ARG A 63 29.28 -0.16 11.21
CA ARG A 63 29.78 -1.18 12.16
C ARG A 63 30.28 -0.50 13.42
N THR A 64 29.94 -1.06 14.56
CA THR A 64 30.41 -0.58 15.86
C THR A 64 30.69 -1.80 16.73
N PRO A 65 31.83 -1.87 17.45
CA PRO A 65 32.90 -0.87 17.55
C PRO A 65 33.79 -0.80 16.29
N LYS A 66 34.79 0.09 16.31
CA LYS A 66 35.83 0.14 15.26
C LYS A 66 36.66 -1.15 15.26
N LEU A 67 37.32 -1.47 14.15
CA LEU A 67 38.04 -2.73 13.95
C LEU A 67 39.04 -3.03 15.07
N GLU A 68 39.86 -2.06 15.49
CA GLU A 68 40.88 -2.26 16.52
C GLU A 68 40.28 -2.60 17.89
N GLU A 69 39.17 -1.95 18.26
CA GLU A 69 38.43 -2.26 19.47
C GLU A 69 37.77 -3.65 19.39
N LEU A 70 37.25 -4.03 18.22
CA LEU A 70 36.70 -5.35 18.01
C LEU A 70 37.76 -6.45 18.16
N LYS A 71 38.97 -6.25 17.63
CA LYS A 71 40.09 -7.17 17.80
C LYS A 71 40.44 -7.38 19.27
N ILE A 72 40.40 -6.31 20.07
CA ILE A 72 40.61 -6.39 21.53
C ILE A 72 39.50 -7.25 22.17
N GLN A 73 38.24 -7.02 21.80
CA GLN A 73 37.09 -7.78 22.34
C GLN A 73 37.15 -9.28 21.99
N LEU A 74 37.74 -9.64 20.84
CA LEU A 74 37.83 -11.02 20.36
C LEU A 74 39.17 -11.69 20.66
N SER A 75 40.08 -11.02 21.37
CA SER A 75 41.44 -11.51 21.65
C SER A 75 41.46 -12.91 22.30
N ALA A 76 40.52 -13.19 23.19
CA ALA A 76 40.40 -14.50 23.85
C ALA A 76 40.03 -15.66 22.90
N ALA A 77 39.45 -15.35 21.73
CA ALA A 77 39.07 -16.32 20.71
C ALA A 77 40.13 -16.49 19.61
N LYS A 78 41.25 -15.75 19.69
CA LYS A 78 42.31 -15.72 18.67
C LYS A 78 43.44 -16.69 19.03
N ASP A 79 43.86 -17.52 18.09
CA ASP A 79 45.02 -18.39 18.23
C ASP A 79 46.35 -17.71 17.86
N GLN A 80 47.46 -18.43 18.05
CA GLN A 80 48.81 -17.95 17.73
C GLN A 80 49.06 -17.70 16.23
N TYR A 81 48.21 -18.23 15.35
CA TYR A 81 48.31 -18.09 13.90
C TYR A 81 47.44 -16.95 13.35
N GLY A 82 46.74 -16.21 14.23
CA GLY A 82 45.86 -15.12 13.81
C GLY A 82 44.46 -15.55 13.40
N THR A 83 44.04 -16.77 13.76
CA THR A 83 42.71 -17.30 13.47
C THR A 83 41.80 -17.12 14.67
N TYR A 84 40.63 -16.52 14.45
CA TYR A 84 39.55 -16.46 15.43
C TYR A 84 38.70 -17.73 15.32
N SER A 85 38.37 -18.33 16.47
CA SER A 85 37.43 -19.45 16.56
C SER A 85 36.22 -19.05 17.41
N LEU A 86 35.11 -18.77 16.74
CA LEU A 86 33.83 -18.38 17.34
C LEU A 86 32.81 -19.51 17.16
N PRO A 87 31.69 -19.52 17.92
CA PRO A 87 30.66 -20.53 17.76
C PRO A 87 30.22 -20.72 16.31
N GLY A 88 30.49 -21.90 15.76
CA GLY A 88 30.11 -22.28 14.40
C GLY A 88 30.93 -21.65 13.27
N GLN A 89 31.96 -20.84 13.54
CA GLN A 89 32.78 -20.22 12.49
C GLN A 89 34.22 -19.95 12.93
N SER A 90 35.18 -20.29 12.07
CA SER A 90 36.58 -19.89 12.22
C SER A 90 37.05 -19.08 11.01
N PHE A 91 37.81 -18.02 11.24
CA PHE A 91 38.32 -17.13 10.17
C PHE A 91 39.61 -16.42 10.58
N HIS A 92 40.43 -16.06 9.59
CA HIS A 92 41.69 -15.35 9.81
C HIS A 92 41.46 -13.85 10.07
N GLU A 93 42.37 -13.19 10.77
CA GLU A 93 42.29 -11.74 11.07
C GLU A 93 42.20 -10.85 9.82
N SER A 94 42.84 -11.24 8.71
CA SER A 94 42.71 -10.52 7.45
C SER A 94 41.27 -10.54 6.91
N THR A 95 40.54 -11.66 7.10
CA THR A 95 39.12 -11.77 6.75
C THR A 95 38.28 -10.82 7.59
N LEU A 96 38.53 -10.77 8.90
CA LEU A 96 37.87 -9.82 9.80
C LEU A 96 38.11 -8.38 9.36
N SER A 97 39.35 -8.05 9.00
CA SER A 97 39.73 -6.71 8.54
C SER A 97 39.02 -6.33 7.24
N GLY A 98 38.86 -7.28 6.32
CA GLY A 98 38.06 -7.10 5.10
C GLY A 98 36.58 -6.86 5.40
N TRP A 99 35.99 -7.70 6.26
CA TRP A 99 34.59 -7.57 6.70
C TRP A 99 34.30 -6.25 7.42
N TRP A 100 35.27 -5.70 8.14
CA TRP A 100 35.13 -4.44 8.88
C TRP A 100 35.51 -3.18 8.09
N SER A 101 35.80 -3.31 6.79
CA SER A 101 36.04 -2.16 5.92
C SER A 101 34.75 -1.43 5.54
N ASP A 102 34.84 -0.12 5.33
CA ASP A 102 33.68 0.73 4.99
C ASP A 102 33.06 0.37 3.62
N SER A 103 33.86 -0.20 2.71
CA SER A 103 33.41 -0.63 1.38
C SER A 103 32.83 -2.05 1.36
N SER A 104 32.94 -2.81 2.45
CA SER A 104 32.39 -4.17 2.51
C SER A 104 30.88 -4.14 2.69
N GLU A 105 30.18 -4.98 1.93
CA GLU A 105 28.75 -5.27 2.13
C GLU A 105 28.51 -6.42 3.11
N THR A 106 29.57 -7.15 3.47
CA THR A 106 29.49 -8.36 4.29
C THR A 106 30.19 -8.18 5.63
N VAL A 107 29.73 -8.96 6.61
CA VAL A 107 30.39 -9.13 7.91
C VAL A 107 30.66 -10.60 8.24
N GLY A 108 30.43 -11.52 7.30
CA GLY A 108 30.48 -12.97 7.55
C GLY A 108 29.31 -13.50 8.37
N SER A 109 29.15 -14.83 8.36
CA SER A 109 27.96 -15.51 8.90
C SER A 109 27.75 -15.31 10.40
N TYR A 110 28.81 -15.34 11.23
CA TYR A 110 28.71 -15.17 12.67
C TYR A 110 28.15 -13.81 13.06
N PHE A 111 28.74 -12.73 12.55
CA PHE A 111 28.27 -11.37 12.86
C PHE A 111 26.91 -11.09 12.21
N ALA A 112 26.65 -11.63 11.03
CA ALA A 112 25.33 -11.53 10.40
C ALA A 112 24.23 -12.20 11.25
N GLN A 113 24.51 -13.34 11.89
CA GLN A 113 23.57 -14.00 12.81
C GLN A 113 23.29 -13.19 14.08
N LEU A 114 24.28 -12.41 14.55
CA LEU A 114 24.10 -11.48 15.68
C LEU A 114 23.35 -10.21 15.29
N ALA A 115 23.45 -9.78 14.03
CA ALA A 115 22.86 -8.54 13.54
C ALA A 115 21.44 -8.69 12.97
N ILE A 116 21.12 -9.83 12.34
CA ILE A 116 19.90 -10.00 11.54
C ILE A 116 18.89 -10.91 12.24
N SER A 117 17.71 -10.35 12.50
CA SER A 117 16.47 -11.09 12.79
C SER A 117 15.69 -11.27 11.50
N ASP A 118 15.58 -12.50 11.00
CA ASP A 118 14.95 -12.79 9.69
C ASP A 118 13.63 -13.54 9.86
N LEU A 119 12.52 -12.86 9.59
CA LEU A 119 11.15 -13.35 9.77
C LEU A 119 10.51 -13.68 8.42
N THR A 120 11.11 -14.63 7.70
CA THR A 120 10.45 -15.28 6.55
C THR A 120 9.22 -16.07 7.00
N THR A 121 8.28 -16.34 6.08
CA THR A 121 7.10 -17.17 6.38
C THR A 121 7.45 -18.53 7.00
N ARG A 122 8.49 -19.20 6.48
CA ARG A 122 8.95 -20.48 7.05
C ARG A 122 9.52 -20.32 8.45
N ALA A 123 10.37 -19.31 8.66
CA ALA A 123 10.98 -19.05 9.97
C ALA A 123 9.91 -18.75 11.02
N ARG A 124 8.91 -17.93 10.68
CA ARG A 124 7.82 -17.56 11.60
C ARG A 124 7.02 -18.75 12.12
N LEU A 125 6.71 -19.71 11.25
CA LEU A 125 5.96 -20.89 11.65
C LEU A 125 6.82 -21.83 12.52
N ALA A 126 8.09 -22.02 12.14
CA ALA A 126 9.03 -22.85 12.90
C ALA A 126 9.35 -22.29 14.30
N ASP A 127 9.37 -20.96 14.46
CA ASP A 127 9.59 -20.29 15.75
C ASP A 127 8.53 -20.61 16.82
N CYS A 128 7.39 -21.18 16.41
CA CYS A 128 6.35 -21.58 17.35
C CYS A 128 6.53 -23.00 17.88
N ASP A 129 7.49 -23.76 17.34
CA ASP A 129 7.79 -25.09 17.83
C ASP A 129 8.52 -24.99 19.18
N PRO A 130 8.21 -25.85 20.18
CA PRO A 130 8.84 -25.77 21.50
C PRO A 130 10.37 -25.90 21.43
N PRO A 131 11.15 -24.86 21.82
CA PRO A 131 12.60 -24.96 21.82
C PRO A 131 13.08 -25.90 22.93
N PRO A 132 14.32 -26.43 22.82
CA PRO A 132 14.92 -27.18 23.91
C PRO A 132 15.10 -26.32 25.17
N THR A 133 15.19 -26.98 26.32
CA THR A 133 15.57 -26.33 27.57
C THR A 133 16.99 -25.78 27.52
N PHE A 134 17.28 -24.81 28.39
CA PHE A 134 18.56 -24.10 28.45
C PHE A 134 18.92 -23.82 29.92
N ASP A 135 20.19 -23.53 30.21
CA ASP A 135 20.58 -23.10 31.56
C ASP A 135 20.19 -21.64 31.78
N SER A 136 19.02 -21.45 32.39
CA SER A 136 18.45 -20.12 32.69
C SER A 136 19.32 -19.22 33.60
N ARG A 137 20.34 -19.79 34.28
CA ARG A 137 21.27 -19.03 35.15
C ARG A 137 22.43 -18.44 34.37
N VAL A 138 22.75 -18.99 33.21
CA VAL A 138 23.82 -18.50 32.35
C VAL A 138 23.32 -17.30 31.56
N GLU A 139 24.04 -16.19 31.64
CA GLU A 139 23.71 -15.01 30.84
C GLU A 139 23.95 -15.30 29.34
N ASN A 140 23.05 -14.86 28.46
CA ASN A 140 23.07 -15.13 27.02
C ASN A 140 22.92 -16.60 26.58
N SER A 141 22.48 -17.51 27.46
CA SER A 141 22.16 -18.90 27.09
C SER A 141 20.80 -19.05 26.37
N ALA A 142 19.90 -18.08 26.55
CA ALA A 142 18.63 -18.01 25.82
C ALA A 142 18.90 -17.48 24.39
N ASN A 143 18.49 -18.26 23.39
CA ASN A 143 18.63 -17.92 21.97
C ASN A 143 17.30 -17.97 21.19
N HIS A 144 16.21 -18.35 21.87
CA HIS A 144 14.86 -18.44 21.32
C HIS A 144 13.89 -17.53 22.08
N PRO A 145 12.89 -16.89 21.43
CA PRO A 145 11.93 -16.02 22.11
C PRO A 145 11.25 -16.66 23.33
N PHE A 146 10.85 -17.93 23.23
CA PHE A 146 10.22 -18.64 24.36
C PHE A 146 11.19 -18.92 25.52
N GLN A 147 12.49 -19.04 25.26
CA GLN A 147 13.49 -19.14 26.32
C GLN A 147 13.66 -17.78 27.04
N HIS A 148 13.60 -16.67 26.29
CA HIS A 148 13.58 -15.33 26.89
C HIS A 148 12.34 -15.12 27.76
N MET A 149 11.16 -15.52 27.28
CA MET A 149 9.91 -15.48 28.06
C MET A 149 9.94 -16.39 29.29
N TYR A 150 10.55 -17.58 29.16
CA TYR A 150 10.74 -18.50 30.29
C TYR A 150 11.56 -17.83 31.40
N ARG A 151 12.68 -17.19 31.04
CA ARG A 151 13.59 -16.51 31.97
C ARG A 151 13.00 -15.22 32.55
N ASN A 152 12.26 -14.45 31.76
CA ASN A 152 11.68 -13.17 32.18
C ASN A 152 10.15 -13.16 32.00
N SER A 153 9.43 -13.16 33.13
CA SER A 153 7.97 -13.13 33.15
C SER A 153 7.38 -11.82 32.61
N GLU A 154 8.11 -10.71 32.67
CA GLU A 154 7.65 -9.42 32.12
C GLU A 154 7.59 -9.48 30.59
N LEU A 155 8.53 -10.19 29.95
CA LEU A 155 8.49 -10.42 28.50
C LEU A 155 7.29 -11.31 28.12
N GLU A 156 7.03 -12.36 28.90
CA GLU A 156 5.83 -13.19 28.71
C GLU A 156 4.55 -12.35 28.80
N GLU A 157 4.44 -11.51 29.83
CA GLU A 157 3.26 -10.66 30.07
C GLU A 157 3.09 -9.60 28.97
N ALA A 158 4.18 -8.96 28.53
CA ALA A 158 4.16 -8.00 27.43
C ALA A 158 3.67 -8.63 26.12
N ILE A 159 4.20 -9.79 25.74
CA ILE A 159 3.79 -10.54 24.54
C ILE A 159 2.33 -11.00 24.68
N SER A 160 1.97 -11.56 25.85
CA SER A 160 0.60 -12.02 26.12
C SER A 160 -0.40 -10.87 26.08
N THR A 161 -0.04 -9.66 26.51
CA THR A 161 -0.91 -8.48 26.47
C THR A 161 -1.24 -8.08 25.03
N VAL A 162 -0.22 -8.04 24.16
CA VAL A 162 -0.42 -7.75 22.72
C VAL A 162 -1.26 -8.85 22.06
N PHE A 163 -0.96 -10.11 22.37
CA PHE A 163 -1.71 -11.26 21.87
C PHE A 163 -3.18 -11.26 22.34
N HIS A 164 -3.44 -10.95 23.60
CA HIS A 164 -4.79 -10.86 24.16
C HIS A 164 -5.63 -9.78 23.47
N ARG A 165 -5.02 -8.64 23.11
CA ARG A 165 -5.72 -7.59 22.33
C ARG A 165 -6.26 -8.15 21.01
N ALA A 166 -5.49 -8.99 20.32
CA ALA A 166 -5.79 -9.55 19.01
C ALA A 166 -6.74 -10.77 19.06
N PHE A 167 -6.52 -11.71 19.99
CA PHE A 167 -7.18 -13.02 20.00
C PHE A 167 -8.06 -13.28 21.21
N LYS A 168 -8.11 -12.37 22.19
CA LYS A 168 -8.88 -12.51 23.45
C LYS A 168 -8.54 -13.79 24.23
N ARG A 169 -7.28 -14.22 24.11
CA ARG A 169 -6.67 -15.37 24.80
C ARG A 169 -5.29 -14.96 25.29
N ASP A 170 -4.75 -15.66 26.28
CA ASP A 170 -3.42 -15.43 26.82
C ASP A 170 -2.41 -16.43 26.27
N LEU A 171 -1.14 -16.05 26.34
CA LEU A 171 0.01 -16.93 26.09
C LEU A 171 0.67 -17.26 27.42
N ILE A 172 0.87 -18.55 27.68
CA ILE A 172 1.45 -19.03 28.93
C ILE A 172 2.62 -19.97 28.62
N VAL A 173 3.81 -19.63 29.11
CA VAL A 173 4.99 -20.49 28.97
C VAL A 173 4.96 -21.59 30.03
N HIS A 174 5.09 -22.84 29.59
CA HIS A 174 5.17 -23.99 30.48
C HIS A 174 6.57 -24.10 31.10
N ARG A 175 6.63 -24.04 32.44
CA ARG A 175 7.91 -23.98 33.18
C ARG A 175 8.44 -25.34 33.66
N ALA A 176 7.71 -26.42 33.46
CA ALA A 176 8.04 -27.74 33.99
C ALA A 176 7.91 -28.89 32.98
N ALA A 177 8.06 -28.63 31.67
CA ALA A 177 7.82 -29.62 30.61
C ALA A 177 9.00 -30.59 30.37
N GLY A 178 10.05 -30.50 31.20
CA GLY A 178 11.19 -31.41 31.16
C GLY A 178 12.21 -31.07 30.08
N ASN A 179 11.95 -31.46 28.82
CA ASN A 179 12.94 -31.43 27.72
C ASN A 179 12.75 -30.29 26.71
N SER A 180 11.61 -29.62 26.75
CA SER A 180 11.24 -28.53 25.84
C SER A 180 10.46 -27.45 26.59
N ILE A 181 10.29 -26.28 25.96
CA ILE A 181 9.55 -25.15 26.53
C ILE A 181 8.32 -24.87 25.65
N PRO A 182 7.22 -25.61 25.83
CA PRO A 182 6.00 -25.34 25.09
C PRO A 182 5.29 -24.09 25.59
N VAL A 183 4.53 -23.47 24.69
CA VAL A 183 3.67 -22.32 24.99
C VAL A 183 2.22 -22.74 24.79
N TYR A 184 1.36 -22.38 25.74
CA TYR A 184 -0.06 -22.68 25.71
C TYR A 184 -0.88 -21.41 25.43
N VAL A 185 -2.04 -21.61 24.81
CA VAL A 185 -2.97 -20.56 24.39
C VAL A 185 -4.31 -20.78 25.08
N GLY A 186 -4.80 -19.81 25.84
CA GLY A 186 -6.07 -19.95 26.55
C GLY A 186 -6.28 -18.92 27.64
N GLU A 187 -7.23 -19.18 28.53
CA GLU A 187 -7.40 -18.37 29.74
C GLU A 187 -6.30 -18.75 30.74
N ARG A 188 -5.51 -17.76 31.20
CA ARG A 188 -4.43 -18.01 32.16
C ARG A 188 -4.98 -18.61 33.45
N PRO A 189 -4.53 -19.81 33.89
CA PRO A 189 -4.98 -20.40 35.14
C PRO A 189 -4.67 -19.49 36.33
N THR A 190 -5.61 -19.37 37.25
CA THR A 190 -5.40 -18.63 38.50
C THR A 190 -4.48 -19.40 39.45
N ILE A 191 -3.55 -18.69 40.09
CA ILE A 191 -2.66 -19.27 41.09
C ILE A 191 -3.41 -19.28 42.44
N SER A 192 -3.61 -20.48 42.99
CA SER A 192 -4.29 -20.70 44.28
C SER A 192 -3.35 -20.42 45.46
N PRO A 193 -3.86 -20.21 46.69
CA PRO A 193 -3.01 -20.05 47.86
C PRO A 193 -2.09 -21.27 48.07
N GLY A 194 -0.78 -21.03 48.17
CA GLY A 194 0.24 -22.09 48.33
C GLY A 194 0.65 -22.78 47.03
N GLU A 195 0.10 -22.35 45.89
CA GLU A 195 0.46 -22.83 44.56
C GLU A 195 1.42 -21.87 43.86
N ASP A 196 2.21 -22.40 42.92
CA ASP A 196 3.02 -21.62 41.99
C ASP A 196 2.91 -22.16 40.55
N ARG A 197 3.66 -21.57 39.62
CA ARG A 197 3.61 -21.93 38.18
C ARG A 197 4.22 -23.29 37.84
N VAL A 198 4.84 -23.97 38.81
CA VAL A 198 5.42 -25.31 38.64
C VAL A 198 4.72 -26.37 39.50
N SER A 199 3.73 -25.95 40.30
CA SER A 199 2.90 -26.81 41.12
C SER A 199 2.04 -27.72 40.24
N ARG A 200 1.94 -29.00 40.62
CA ARG A 200 1.23 -30.02 39.84
C ARG A 200 -0.22 -29.63 39.52
N SER A 201 -0.96 -29.10 40.49
CA SER A 201 -2.35 -28.64 40.29
C SER A 201 -2.50 -27.48 39.30
N TYR A 202 -1.46 -26.65 39.15
CA TYR A 202 -1.43 -25.56 38.19
C TYR A 202 -1.14 -26.11 36.80
N LEU A 203 -0.13 -26.98 36.70
CA LEU A 203 0.25 -27.63 35.44
C LEU A 203 -0.89 -28.46 34.87
N GLU A 204 -1.62 -29.22 35.69
CA GLU A 204 -2.80 -29.99 35.24
C GLU A 204 -3.93 -29.10 34.68
N ARG A 205 -3.99 -27.81 35.06
CA ARG A 205 -4.93 -26.84 34.47
C ARG A 205 -4.36 -26.19 33.21
N LEU A 206 -3.06 -25.89 33.20
CA LEU A 206 -2.35 -25.35 32.05
C LEU A 206 -2.33 -26.34 30.87
N GLU A 207 -2.05 -27.62 31.13
CA GLU A 207 -1.94 -28.67 30.12
C GLU A 207 -3.28 -29.04 29.45
N LYS A 208 -4.40 -28.55 30.00
CA LYS A 208 -5.73 -28.64 29.36
C LYS A 208 -5.96 -27.57 28.29
N LEU A 209 -5.12 -26.54 28.24
CA LEU A 209 -5.20 -25.51 27.22
C LEU A 209 -4.60 -26.02 25.90
N ASP A 210 -4.88 -25.30 24.82
CA ASP A 210 -4.32 -25.64 23.51
C ASP A 210 -2.83 -25.28 23.45
N LYS A 211 -2.04 -26.10 22.78
CA LYS A 211 -0.63 -25.80 22.52
C LYS A 211 -0.47 -24.85 21.34
N LEU A 212 0.46 -23.91 21.43
CA LEU A 212 0.71 -22.92 20.38
C LEU A 212 1.11 -23.57 19.05
N GLU A 213 1.94 -24.61 19.07
CA GLU A 213 2.37 -25.34 17.87
C GLU A 213 1.22 -26.06 17.15
N SER A 214 0.10 -26.29 17.84
CA SER A 214 -1.12 -26.89 17.29
C SER A 214 -2.14 -25.87 16.77
N GLN A 215 -1.87 -24.57 16.94
CA GLN A 215 -2.75 -23.50 16.45
C GLN A 215 -2.57 -23.28 14.95
N GLY A 216 -3.56 -22.62 14.33
CA GLY A 216 -3.48 -22.22 12.92
C GLY A 216 -2.34 -21.23 12.64
N ASP A 217 -1.90 -21.19 11.38
CA ASP A 217 -0.74 -20.40 10.94
C ASP A 217 -0.84 -18.91 11.25
N GLY A 218 -2.05 -18.34 11.28
CA GLY A 218 -2.27 -16.94 11.68
C GLY A 218 -1.88 -16.66 13.12
N VAL A 219 -2.25 -17.53 14.06
CA VAL A 219 -1.87 -17.39 15.47
C VAL A 219 -0.36 -17.55 15.63
N ARG A 220 0.21 -18.60 15.02
CA ARG A 220 1.66 -18.87 15.07
C ARG A 220 2.49 -17.71 14.50
N SER A 221 2.13 -17.24 13.31
CA SER A 221 2.78 -16.11 12.64
C SER A 221 2.75 -14.83 13.48
N PHE A 222 1.59 -14.48 14.06
CA PHE A 222 1.45 -13.31 14.93
C PHE A 222 2.37 -13.41 16.15
N VAL A 223 2.36 -14.57 16.84
CA VAL A 223 3.13 -14.76 18.06
C VAL A 223 4.63 -14.73 17.77
N SER A 224 5.10 -15.39 16.71
CA SER A 224 6.51 -15.37 16.33
C SER A 224 7.01 -13.93 16.10
N ILE A 225 6.26 -13.12 15.34
CA ILE A 225 6.67 -11.74 15.05
C ILE A 225 6.75 -10.91 16.33
N ILE A 226 5.67 -10.88 17.14
CA ILE A 226 5.66 -10.09 18.38
C ILE A 226 6.73 -10.57 19.36
N ALA A 227 6.92 -11.89 19.49
CA ALA A 227 7.95 -12.44 20.36
C ALA A 227 9.35 -12.02 19.89
N ARG A 228 9.65 -12.10 18.58
CA ARG A 228 10.94 -11.66 18.02
C ARG A 228 11.16 -10.14 18.14
N VAL A 229 10.11 -9.34 17.94
CA VAL A 229 10.14 -7.88 18.14
C VAL A 229 10.43 -7.54 19.61
N ILE A 230 9.81 -8.22 20.57
CA ILE A 230 9.94 -7.91 22.00
C ILE A 230 11.23 -8.48 22.61
N THR A 231 11.59 -9.73 22.29
CA THR A 231 12.66 -10.44 23.01
C THR A 231 14.06 -10.23 22.43
N GLU A 232 14.17 -9.86 21.15
CA GLU A 232 15.48 -9.80 20.49
C GLU A 232 16.12 -8.43 20.54
N GLN A 233 17.45 -8.41 20.47
CA GLN A 233 18.27 -7.18 20.44
C GLN A 233 19.05 -7.03 19.14
N ARG A 234 18.73 -7.82 18.12
CA ARG A 234 19.39 -7.74 16.81
C ARG A 234 19.05 -6.40 16.15
N THR A 235 20.05 -5.77 15.55
CA THR A 235 20.00 -4.39 15.06
C THR A 235 19.29 -4.23 13.71
N ILE A 236 19.14 -5.32 12.95
CA ILE A 236 18.41 -5.36 11.69
C ILE A 236 17.32 -6.43 11.79
N GLN A 237 16.07 -6.04 11.57
CA GLN A 237 14.94 -6.95 11.50
C GLN A 237 14.32 -6.93 10.10
N LEU A 238 14.19 -8.11 9.49
CA LEU A 238 13.60 -8.30 8.18
C LEU A 238 12.28 -9.05 8.36
N ILE A 239 11.17 -8.50 7.88
CA ILE A 239 9.84 -9.10 8.01
C ILE A 239 9.21 -9.21 6.63
N ASP A 240 8.91 -10.43 6.21
CA ASP A 240 8.31 -10.71 4.90
C ASP A 240 6.84 -11.07 5.09
N GLU A 241 5.94 -10.28 4.49
CA GLU A 241 4.49 -10.44 4.53
C GLU A 241 3.94 -10.69 5.95
N PRO A 242 4.10 -9.75 6.90
CA PRO A 242 3.59 -9.88 8.27
C PRO A 242 2.09 -10.18 8.33
N GLU A 243 1.32 -9.71 7.34
CA GLU A 243 -0.12 -9.93 7.18
C GLU A 243 -0.51 -11.35 6.79
N ALA A 244 0.43 -12.18 6.31
CA ALA A 244 0.13 -13.52 5.84
C ALA A 244 -0.57 -14.34 6.93
N PHE A 245 -1.71 -14.95 6.57
CA PHE A 245 -2.61 -15.73 7.44
C PHE A 245 -3.41 -14.93 8.48
N LEU A 246 -3.33 -13.60 8.51
CA LEU A 246 -4.04 -12.75 9.48
C LEU A 246 -5.31 -12.15 8.91
N HIS A 247 -6.33 -12.04 9.77
CA HIS A 247 -7.50 -11.24 9.45
C HIS A 247 -7.17 -9.73 9.49
N PRO A 248 -7.88 -8.87 8.73
CA PRO A 248 -7.58 -7.45 8.62
C PRO A 248 -7.30 -6.70 9.95
N PRO A 249 -8.09 -6.88 11.03
CA PRO A 249 -7.83 -6.20 12.30
C PRO A 249 -6.54 -6.67 12.98
N GLN A 250 -6.18 -7.95 12.82
CA GLN A 250 -4.98 -8.54 13.39
C GLN A 250 -3.72 -8.04 12.67
N ALA A 251 -3.75 -7.95 11.34
CA ALA A 251 -2.65 -7.39 10.56
C ALA A 251 -2.38 -5.93 10.96
N LYS A 252 -3.43 -5.11 11.06
CA LYS A 252 -3.31 -3.72 11.50
C LYS A 252 -2.71 -3.61 12.90
N LEU A 253 -3.23 -4.37 13.87
CA LEU A 253 -2.75 -4.38 15.25
C LEU A 253 -1.30 -4.88 15.36
N LEU A 254 -0.93 -5.91 14.58
CA LEU A 254 0.44 -6.42 14.51
C LEU A 254 1.38 -5.31 14.04
N SER A 255 1.03 -4.64 12.95
CA SER A 255 1.83 -3.55 12.38
C SER A 255 1.96 -2.34 13.30
N GLU A 256 0.87 -1.95 13.98
CA GLU A 256 0.93 -0.94 15.05
C GLU A 256 1.90 -1.36 16.16
N SER A 257 1.86 -2.63 16.57
CA SER A 257 2.72 -3.15 17.63
C SER A 257 4.19 -3.23 17.20
N ILE A 258 4.47 -3.59 15.94
CA ILE A 258 5.83 -3.55 15.38
C ILE A 258 6.36 -2.13 15.50
N ALA A 259 5.63 -1.13 14.99
CA ALA A 259 6.06 0.27 15.07
C ALA A 259 6.24 0.74 16.52
N ASP A 260 5.30 0.43 17.43
CA ASP A 260 5.38 0.81 18.84
C ASP A 260 6.61 0.21 19.56
N LEU A 261 7.05 -0.98 19.18
CA LEU A 261 8.05 -1.77 19.93
C LEU A 261 9.44 -1.82 19.27
N SER A 262 9.56 -1.57 17.96
CA SER A 262 10.84 -1.61 17.23
C SER A 262 11.55 -0.24 17.27
N THR A 263 11.95 0.23 18.45
CA THR A 263 12.53 1.58 18.66
C THR A 263 14.05 1.63 18.75
N SER A 264 14.72 0.48 18.79
CA SER A 264 16.19 0.40 18.97
C SER A 264 16.89 -0.39 17.85
N ARG A 265 16.25 -0.50 16.69
CA ARG A 265 16.74 -1.29 15.55
C ARG A 265 16.13 -0.80 14.24
N GLN A 266 16.76 -1.16 13.14
CA GLN A 266 16.22 -0.96 11.80
C GLN A 266 15.26 -2.08 11.45
N THR A 267 14.07 -1.75 10.99
CA THR A 267 13.05 -2.73 10.59
C THR A 267 12.72 -2.57 9.12
N ILE A 268 12.88 -3.63 8.34
CA ILE A 268 12.58 -3.63 6.91
C ILE A 268 11.44 -4.61 6.67
N ILE A 269 10.33 -4.10 6.14
CA ILE A 269 9.09 -4.86 6.00
C ILE A 269 8.74 -4.93 4.52
N ALA A 270 8.63 -6.14 3.95
CA ALA A 270 8.00 -6.35 2.66
C ALA A 270 6.52 -6.68 2.87
N THR A 271 5.63 -5.97 2.19
CA THR A 271 4.17 -6.17 2.34
C THR A 271 3.44 -5.89 1.03
N HIS A 272 2.28 -6.53 0.87
CA HIS A 272 1.31 -6.23 -0.18
C HIS A 272 0.00 -5.65 0.40
N SER A 273 -0.01 -5.27 1.68
CA SER A 273 -1.19 -4.89 2.43
C SER A 273 -1.18 -3.42 2.85
N SER A 274 -2.21 -2.69 2.44
CA SER A 274 -2.45 -1.32 2.91
C SER A 274 -2.72 -1.25 4.40
N LEU A 275 -3.24 -2.32 5.01
CA LEU A 275 -3.52 -2.41 6.44
C LEU A 275 -2.24 -2.43 7.26
N VAL A 276 -1.18 -3.05 6.74
CA VAL A 276 0.15 -3.03 7.36
C VAL A 276 0.70 -1.61 7.35
N LEU A 277 0.66 -0.95 6.19
CA LEU A 277 1.09 0.44 6.04
C LEU A 277 0.28 1.38 6.96
N GLN A 278 -1.04 1.19 7.02
CA GLN A 278 -1.92 1.94 7.92
C GLN A 278 -1.58 1.74 9.39
N GLY A 279 -1.28 0.50 9.80
CA GLY A 279 -0.91 0.18 11.18
C GLY A 279 0.42 0.83 11.56
N LEU A 280 1.42 0.75 10.68
CA LEU A 280 2.73 1.38 10.90
C LEU A 280 2.59 2.91 11.04
N LEU A 281 1.94 3.56 10.06
CA LEU A 281 1.87 5.03 9.98
C LEU A 281 0.98 5.68 11.04
N ASN A 282 0.19 4.93 11.81
CA ASN A 282 -0.82 5.48 12.71
C ASN A 282 -0.23 6.40 13.81
N LYS A 283 0.91 6.03 14.39
CA LYS A 283 1.56 6.78 15.49
C LYS A 283 3.00 7.21 15.23
N HIS A 284 3.70 6.57 14.28
CA HIS A 284 5.15 6.69 14.09
C HIS A 284 5.53 7.09 12.66
N SER A 285 4.71 7.91 12.00
CA SER A 285 4.91 8.29 10.60
C SER A 285 6.25 8.99 10.32
N ASP A 286 6.85 9.60 11.34
CA ASP A 286 8.16 10.28 11.31
C ASP A 286 9.35 9.34 11.16
N ARG A 287 9.19 8.06 11.48
CA ARG A 287 10.25 7.02 11.39
C ARG A 287 10.06 6.05 10.24
N ILE A 288 8.96 6.19 9.50
CA ILE A 288 8.56 5.25 8.45
C ILE A 288 8.87 5.86 7.10
N SER A 289 9.60 5.14 6.28
CA SER A 289 9.82 5.48 4.88
C SER A 289 9.31 4.35 3.99
N VAL A 290 8.99 4.69 2.73
CA VAL A 290 8.37 3.75 1.80
C VAL A 290 9.20 3.68 0.53
N ILE A 291 9.46 2.46 0.07
CA ILE A 291 9.98 2.21 -1.26
C ILE A 291 8.98 1.37 -2.05
N ARG A 292 8.48 1.91 -3.16
CA ARG A 292 7.66 1.18 -4.11
C ARG A 292 8.55 0.58 -5.18
N LEU A 293 8.48 -0.74 -5.34
CA LEU A 293 9.13 -1.48 -6.41
C LEU A 293 8.14 -1.72 -7.54
N ALA A 294 8.56 -1.45 -8.77
CA ALA A 294 7.84 -1.77 -9.99
C ALA A 294 8.77 -2.53 -10.96
N ARG A 295 8.19 -3.22 -11.94
CA ARG A 295 8.96 -3.95 -12.95
C ARG A 295 8.44 -3.71 -14.38
N PRO A 296 8.38 -2.45 -14.85
CA PRO A 296 7.96 -2.17 -16.23
C PRO A 296 8.89 -2.89 -17.21
N LYS A 297 8.30 -3.67 -18.13
CA LYS A 297 9.02 -4.42 -19.18
C LYS A 297 10.21 -5.24 -18.64
N ASN A 298 10.05 -5.89 -17.49
CA ASN A 298 11.07 -6.70 -16.80
C ASN A 298 12.28 -5.93 -16.24
N LYS A 299 12.28 -4.59 -16.22
CA LYS A 299 13.33 -3.80 -15.57
C LYS A 299 12.86 -3.33 -14.19
N PRO A 300 13.59 -3.64 -13.11
CA PRO A 300 13.24 -3.16 -11.78
C PRO A 300 13.40 -1.63 -11.71
N VAL A 301 12.38 -0.97 -11.20
CA VAL A 301 12.37 0.47 -10.90
C VAL A 301 11.94 0.65 -9.45
N ALA A 302 12.54 1.60 -8.77
CA ALA A 302 12.23 1.93 -7.40
C ALA A 302 11.86 3.41 -7.26
N SER A 303 10.82 3.69 -6.48
CA SER A 303 10.40 5.03 -6.07
C SER A 303 10.45 5.12 -4.56
N TYR A 304 11.08 6.15 -4.02
CA TYR A 304 11.28 6.33 -2.57
C TYR A 304 10.54 7.56 -2.06
N LEU A 305 9.90 7.41 -0.90
CA LEU A 305 9.38 8.50 -0.11
C LEU A 305 9.99 8.46 1.27
N GLU A 306 10.60 9.58 1.63
CA GLU A 306 11.14 9.79 2.96
C GLU A 306 10.02 9.98 3.99
N SER A 307 10.40 9.88 5.27
CA SER A 307 9.43 9.89 6.36
C SER A 307 8.65 11.21 6.47
N ALA A 308 9.28 12.35 6.16
CA ALA A 308 8.58 13.64 6.14
C ALA A 308 7.47 13.68 5.08
N GLN A 309 7.76 13.21 3.86
CA GLN A 309 6.81 13.20 2.74
C GLN A 309 5.63 12.27 2.99
N ILE A 310 5.88 11.06 3.51
CA ILE A 310 4.79 10.12 3.83
C ILE A 310 3.97 10.60 5.03
N ALA A 311 4.59 11.25 6.02
CA ALA A 311 3.87 11.83 7.16
C ALA A 311 2.94 12.96 6.72
N ASP A 312 3.39 13.84 5.81
CA ASP A 312 2.54 14.89 5.26
C ASP A 312 1.36 14.33 4.46
N LEU A 313 1.59 13.26 3.71
CA LEU A 313 0.52 12.53 3.03
C LEU A 313 -0.47 11.92 4.03
N TRP A 314 0.04 11.33 5.11
CA TRP A 314 -0.77 10.64 6.12
C TRP A 314 -1.66 11.56 6.96
N ARG A 315 -1.30 12.84 7.04
CA ARG A 315 -2.10 13.87 7.73
C ARG A 315 -3.42 14.14 7.03
N ASP A 316 -3.54 13.83 5.72
CA ASP A 316 -4.80 13.99 4.99
C ASP A 316 -5.83 12.91 5.44
N PRO A 317 -6.96 13.32 6.05
CA PRO A 317 -7.98 12.37 6.50
C PRO A 317 -8.56 11.52 5.37
N ILE A 318 -8.60 12.04 4.14
CA ILE A 318 -9.14 11.31 2.98
C ILE A 318 -8.23 10.13 2.67
N LEU A 319 -6.91 10.32 2.68
CA LEU A 319 -5.95 9.25 2.39
C LEU A 319 -5.88 8.24 3.55
N ARG A 320 -5.95 8.72 4.79
CA ARG A 320 -5.89 7.87 5.99
C ARG A 320 -7.05 6.87 6.11
N PHE A 321 -8.25 7.24 5.63
CA PHE A 321 -9.46 6.44 5.81
C PHE A 321 -10.07 5.91 4.49
N SER A 322 -9.38 6.05 3.36
CA SER A 322 -9.85 5.54 2.07
C SER A 322 -9.05 4.33 1.59
N ASN A 323 -9.64 3.61 0.66
CA ASN A 323 -8.99 2.50 -0.06
C ASN A 323 -8.03 3.00 -1.14
N ILE A 324 -7.80 4.31 -1.28
CA ILE A 324 -6.90 4.90 -2.28
C ILE A 324 -5.49 4.31 -2.17
N LEU A 325 -5.04 4.03 -0.94
CA LEU A 325 -3.72 3.46 -0.67
C LEU A 325 -3.57 2.02 -1.15
N ASP A 326 -4.67 1.30 -1.40
CA ASP A 326 -4.60 -0.02 -2.02
C ASP A 326 -3.97 0.10 -3.41
N GLY A 327 -4.19 1.22 -4.11
CA GLY A 327 -3.57 1.54 -5.40
C GLY A 327 -2.05 1.46 -5.42
N LEU A 328 -1.37 1.57 -4.28
CA LEU A 328 0.09 1.41 -4.18
C LEU A 328 0.58 0.01 -4.55
N PHE A 329 -0.28 -0.99 -4.38
CA PHE A 329 0.03 -2.40 -4.57
C PHE A 329 -0.44 -2.91 -5.95
N HIS A 330 -0.96 -2.04 -6.81
CA HIS A 330 -1.39 -2.37 -8.17
C HIS A 330 -0.45 -1.77 -9.22
N GLU A 331 -0.47 -2.32 -10.44
CA GLU A 331 0.36 -1.85 -11.56
C GLU A 331 -0.09 -0.47 -12.05
N GLY A 332 -1.39 -0.17 -11.95
CA GLY A 332 -1.94 1.15 -12.20
C GLY A 332 -3.24 1.40 -11.44
N VAL A 333 -3.70 2.65 -11.45
CA VAL A 333 -4.95 3.08 -10.81
C VAL A 333 -5.81 3.78 -11.83
N ILE A 334 -7.10 3.40 -11.89
CA ILE A 334 -8.13 4.18 -12.58
C ILE A 334 -8.95 4.93 -11.54
N ILE A 335 -8.99 6.26 -11.66
CA ILE A 335 -9.76 7.14 -10.79
C ILE A 335 -10.91 7.76 -11.56
N THR A 336 -12.13 7.69 -11.02
CA THR A 336 -13.30 8.36 -11.57
C THR A 336 -13.89 9.37 -10.57
N GLU A 337 -14.94 10.08 -11.00
CA GLU A 337 -15.68 11.00 -10.14
C GLU A 337 -16.54 10.28 -9.10
N ALA A 338 -17.27 9.22 -9.52
CA ALA A 338 -18.19 8.46 -8.67
C ALA A 338 -18.06 6.94 -8.86
N ASP A 339 -18.61 6.19 -7.89
CA ASP A 339 -18.53 4.72 -7.86
C ASP A 339 -19.22 4.07 -9.06
N ALA A 340 -20.34 4.63 -9.54
CA ALA A 340 -21.05 4.07 -10.70
C ALA A 340 -20.16 4.02 -11.95
N ASP A 341 -19.39 5.08 -12.20
CA ASP A 341 -18.40 5.14 -13.27
C ASP A 341 -17.32 4.07 -13.10
N CYS A 342 -16.78 3.91 -11.88
CA CYS A 342 -15.81 2.85 -11.58
C CYS A 342 -16.35 1.48 -11.96
N ARG A 343 -17.57 1.14 -11.49
CA ARG A 343 -18.18 -0.17 -11.76
C ARG A 343 -18.38 -0.41 -13.25
N PHE A 344 -18.79 0.61 -14.00
CA PHE A 344 -18.96 0.51 -15.44
C PHE A 344 -17.64 0.27 -16.16
N TYR A 345 -16.62 1.09 -15.92
CA TYR A 345 -15.32 0.94 -16.61
C TYR A 345 -14.59 -0.33 -16.20
N GLU A 346 -14.68 -0.74 -14.93
CA GLU A 346 -14.15 -2.02 -14.46
C GLU A 346 -14.81 -3.20 -15.20
N ALA A 347 -16.15 -3.23 -15.26
CA ALA A 347 -16.87 -4.29 -15.97
C ALA A 347 -16.51 -4.33 -17.47
N LEU A 348 -16.37 -3.15 -18.09
CA LEU A 348 -16.03 -3.01 -19.50
C LEU A 348 -14.61 -3.51 -19.80
N ILE A 349 -13.63 -3.14 -18.98
CA ILE A 349 -12.24 -3.63 -19.10
C ILE A 349 -12.23 -5.15 -18.91
N ASN A 350 -12.89 -5.66 -17.88
CA ASN A 350 -12.94 -7.09 -17.57
C ASN A 350 -13.60 -7.92 -18.67
N ALA A 351 -14.58 -7.37 -19.37
CA ALA A 351 -15.28 -8.04 -20.47
C ALA A 351 -14.53 -7.93 -21.82
N SER A 352 -13.71 -6.90 -22.02
CA SER A 352 -13.21 -6.51 -23.36
C SER A 352 -11.72 -6.73 -23.58
N ILE A 353 -10.96 -6.98 -22.51
CA ILE A 353 -9.51 -7.13 -22.54
C ILE A 353 -9.16 -8.46 -21.90
N ASP A 354 -8.37 -9.27 -22.60
CA ASP A 354 -7.98 -10.59 -22.11
C ASP A 354 -7.15 -10.49 -20.83
N THR A 355 -7.34 -11.46 -19.93
CA THR A 355 -6.72 -11.47 -18.60
C THR A 355 -5.20 -11.48 -18.67
N THR A 356 -4.61 -12.13 -19.69
CA THR A 356 -3.14 -12.16 -19.87
C THR A 356 -2.54 -10.81 -20.28
N SER A 357 -3.39 -9.95 -20.86
CA SER A 357 -3.03 -8.65 -21.37
C SER A 357 -3.57 -7.52 -20.50
N ARG A 358 -4.22 -7.80 -19.37
CA ARG A 358 -4.76 -6.76 -18.48
C ARG A 358 -3.75 -6.51 -17.36
N PRO A 359 -3.28 -5.27 -17.15
CA PRO A 359 -2.48 -4.96 -15.98
C PRO A 359 -3.33 -5.13 -14.72
N ASP A 360 -2.68 -5.27 -13.57
CA ASP A 360 -3.37 -5.25 -12.29
C ASP A 360 -3.79 -3.80 -11.96
N ILE A 361 -5.09 -3.50 -12.03
CA ILE A 361 -5.63 -2.14 -11.90
C ILE A 361 -6.45 -2.03 -10.61
N HIS A 362 -6.15 -1.00 -9.81
CA HIS A 362 -7.03 -0.55 -8.74
C HIS A 362 -8.06 0.45 -9.26
N TYR A 363 -9.34 0.23 -8.98
CA TYR A 363 -10.41 1.16 -9.32
C TYR A 363 -10.86 1.92 -8.08
N THR A 364 -10.80 3.24 -8.14
CA THR A 364 -11.21 4.11 -7.04
C THR A 364 -11.91 5.36 -7.53
N TYR A 365 -12.66 6.02 -6.64
CA TYR A 365 -13.40 7.23 -6.97
C TYR A 365 -13.13 8.30 -5.92
N SER A 366 -13.18 9.56 -6.35
CA SER A 366 -12.87 10.71 -5.50
C SER A 366 -14.09 11.26 -4.75
N GLY A 367 -15.30 10.95 -5.20
CA GLY A 367 -16.54 11.54 -4.68
C GLY A 367 -16.76 12.98 -5.15
N GLY A 368 -16.26 13.32 -6.34
CA GLY A 368 -16.44 14.61 -7.02
C GLY A 368 -15.15 15.25 -7.54
N LYS A 369 -15.30 16.13 -8.54
CA LYS A 369 -14.21 16.76 -9.30
C LYS A 369 -13.16 17.49 -8.46
N ASP A 370 -13.60 18.16 -7.38
CA ASP A 370 -12.70 18.95 -6.53
C ASP A 370 -11.68 18.12 -5.76
N ARG A 371 -11.96 16.81 -5.59
CA ARG A 371 -11.12 15.88 -4.83
C ARG A 371 -10.15 15.10 -5.70
N LEU A 372 -10.41 14.99 -7.01
CA LEU A 372 -9.51 14.31 -7.96
C LEU A 372 -8.05 14.77 -7.82
N PRO A 373 -7.72 16.08 -7.82
CA PRO A 373 -6.32 16.51 -7.76
C PRO A 373 -5.55 16.02 -6.53
N ILE A 374 -6.24 15.91 -5.38
CA ILE A 374 -5.64 15.48 -4.12
C ILE A 374 -5.23 14.00 -4.22
N VAL A 375 -6.15 13.16 -4.69
CA VAL A 375 -5.95 11.72 -4.84
C VAL A 375 -4.90 11.42 -5.92
N ILE A 376 -4.95 12.12 -7.05
CA ILE A 376 -4.00 11.96 -8.15
C ILE A 376 -2.58 12.33 -7.68
N SER A 377 -2.41 13.50 -7.05
CA SER A 377 -1.09 13.94 -6.59
C SER A 377 -0.51 12.98 -5.55
N ALA A 378 -1.33 12.44 -4.66
CA ALA A 378 -0.93 11.43 -3.69
C ALA A 378 -0.35 10.17 -4.36
N LEU A 379 -1.07 9.58 -5.30
CA LEU A 379 -0.66 8.34 -5.98
C LEU A 379 0.54 8.54 -6.90
N ILE A 380 0.61 9.65 -7.63
CA ILE A 380 1.72 9.97 -8.52
C ILE A 380 3.01 10.23 -7.73
N ARG A 381 2.92 10.94 -6.58
CA ARG A 381 4.06 11.09 -5.65
C ARG A 381 4.58 9.74 -5.15
N LEU A 382 3.69 8.75 -5.05
CA LEU A 382 4.04 7.39 -4.65
C LEU A 382 4.57 6.52 -5.81
N GLY A 383 4.76 7.10 -6.99
CA GLY A 383 5.26 6.43 -8.19
C GLY A 383 4.26 5.45 -8.80
N VAL A 384 2.96 5.65 -8.58
CA VAL A 384 1.89 4.81 -9.15
C VAL A 384 1.41 5.41 -10.47
N PRO A 385 1.33 4.64 -11.57
CA PRO A 385 0.67 5.08 -12.80
C PRO A 385 -0.83 5.34 -12.55
N VAL A 386 -1.32 6.52 -12.92
CA VAL A 386 -2.70 6.93 -12.69
C VAL A 386 -3.36 7.31 -14.01
N ALA A 387 -4.51 6.73 -14.30
CA ALA A 387 -5.45 7.19 -15.31
C ALA A 387 -6.68 7.78 -14.64
N THR A 388 -7.06 9.00 -15.00
CA THR A 388 -8.27 9.66 -14.49
C THR A 388 -9.32 9.73 -15.58
N ILE A 389 -10.53 9.24 -15.30
CA ILE A 389 -11.66 9.36 -16.21
C ILE A 389 -12.60 10.45 -15.68
N VAL A 390 -12.92 11.42 -16.53
CA VAL A 390 -13.85 12.51 -16.21
C VAL A 390 -14.91 12.67 -17.29
N ASP A 391 -16.05 13.20 -16.89
CA ASP A 391 -17.10 13.60 -17.82
C ASP A 391 -16.66 14.80 -18.66
N PHE A 392 -17.30 14.98 -19.82
CA PHE A 392 -16.97 16.04 -20.77
C PHE A 392 -17.21 17.45 -20.21
N ASP A 393 -18.13 17.59 -19.26
CA ASP A 393 -18.40 18.84 -18.56
C ASP A 393 -17.25 19.26 -17.61
N ALA A 394 -16.25 18.40 -17.37
CA ALA A 394 -14.99 18.81 -16.74
C ALA A 394 -14.27 19.91 -17.54
N LEU A 395 -14.52 20.02 -18.85
CA LEU A 395 -13.96 21.08 -19.70
C LEU A 395 -14.62 22.45 -19.48
N ASN A 396 -15.76 22.53 -18.79
CA ASN A 396 -16.50 23.77 -18.57
C ASN A 396 -15.72 24.77 -17.68
N ASN A 397 -15.16 24.26 -16.59
CA ASN A 397 -14.52 25.08 -15.57
C ASN A 397 -13.00 24.96 -15.65
N ILE A 398 -12.32 26.11 -15.78
CA ILE A 398 -10.86 26.16 -15.88
C ILE A 398 -10.16 25.60 -14.63
N GLN A 399 -10.64 25.97 -13.44
CA GLN A 399 -9.94 25.66 -12.19
C GLN A 399 -9.92 24.15 -11.88
N PRO A 400 -11.04 23.40 -11.94
CA PRO A 400 -11.01 21.95 -11.76
C PRO A 400 -10.09 21.24 -12.77
N LEU A 401 -10.23 21.55 -14.07
CA LEU A 401 -9.44 20.91 -15.12
C LEU A 401 -7.94 21.21 -14.96
N ARG A 402 -7.58 22.48 -14.73
CA ARG A 402 -6.20 22.90 -14.52
C ARG A 402 -5.57 22.16 -13.34
N ARG A 403 -6.27 22.07 -12.20
CA ARG A 403 -5.76 21.35 -11.02
C ARG A 403 -5.57 19.85 -11.28
N ILE A 404 -6.43 19.23 -12.09
CA ILE A 404 -6.27 17.82 -12.51
C ILE A 404 -5.02 17.67 -13.39
N VAL A 405 -4.83 18.57 -14.35
CA VAL A 405 -3.64 18.59 -15.24
C VAL A 405 -2.36 18.75 -14.45
N GLU A 406 -2.31 19.73 -13.54
CA GLU A 406 -1.16 19.97 -12.66
C GLU A 406 -0.91 18.77 -11.72
N ALA A 407 -1.96 18.10 -11.24
CA ALA A 407 -1.83 16.91 -10.41
C ALA A 407 -1.20 15.72 -11.15
N HIS A 408 -1.42 15.62 -12.46
CA HIS A 408 -0.75 14.68 -13.38
C HIS A 408 0.66 15.14 -13.82
N ASN A 409 1.24 16.14 -13.16
CA ASN A 409 2.50 16.79 -13.54
C ASN A 409 2.49 17.39 -14.96
N GLY A 410 1.30 17.69 -15.51
CA GLY A 410 1.14 18.31 -16.81
C GLY A 410 1.28 19.83 -16.76
N ASP A 411 1.72 20.42 -17.88
CA ASP A 411 1.79 21.88 -18.05
C ASP A 411 0.49 22.41 -18.69
N TRP A 412 -0.29 23.17 -17.91
CA TRP A 412 -1.54 23.80 -18.39
C TRP A 412 -1.33 24.71 -19.62
N THR A 413 -0.18 25.38 -19.71
CA THR A 413 0.08 26.36 -20.79
C THR A 413 0.11 25.71 -22.17
N MET A 414 0.41 24.42 -22.24
CA MET A 414 0.44 23.64 -23.48
C MET A 414 -0.96 23.33 -24.04
N ILE A 415 -1.99 23.29 -23.18
CA ILE A 415 -3.36 22.90 -23.55
C ILE A 415 -4.36 24.05 -23.50
N GLU A 416 -4.01 25.17 -22.85
CA GLU A 416 -4.87 26.33 -22.64
C GLU A 416 -5.45 26.91 -23.94
N ARG A 417 -4.63 26.95 -25.00
CA ARG A 417 -5.05 27.48 -26.31
C ARG A 417 -6.20 26.67 -26.91
N ASP A 418 -6.05 25.34 -26.97
CA ASP A 418 -7.07 24.46 -27.54
C ASP A 418 -8.31 24.41 -26.63
N TRP A 419 -8.12 24.40 -25.30
CA TRP A 419 -9.22 24.50 -24.34
C TRP A 419 -10.05 25.78 -24.52
N SER A 420 -9.40 26.94 -24.62
CA SER A 420 -10.06 28.23 -24.78
C SER A 420 -10.87 28.31 -26.08
N SER A 421 -10.31 27.76 -27.17
CA SER A 421 -10.99 27.65 -28.46
C SER A 421 -12.27 26.81 -28.36
N VAL A 422 -12.21 25.65 -27.71
CA VAL A 422 -13.36 24.76 -27.50
C VAL A 422 -14.42 25.44 -26.62
N LYS A 423 -14.00 26.00 -25.48
CA LYS A 423 -14.91 26.66 -24.54
C LYS A 423 -15.68 27.79 -25.22
N LYS A 424 -14.97 28.65 -25.94
CA LYS A 424 -15.58 29.74 -26.70
C LYS A 424 -16.56 29.22 -27.75
N ALA A 425 -16.19 28.18 -28.51
CA ALA A 425 -17.07 27.61 -29.52
C ALA A 425 -18.35 26.97 -28.94
N VAL A 426 -18.28 26.38 -27.74
CA VAL A 426 -19.45 25.84 -27.03
C VAL A 426 -20.35 26.97 -26.52
N GLU A 427 -19.77 28.01 -25.94
CA GLU A 427 -20.51 29.16 -25.40
C GLU A 427 -21.11 30.06 -26.50
N ASP A 428 -20.43 30.21 -27.63
CA ASP A 428 -20.91 30.99 -28.78
C ASP A 428 -22.07 30.31 -29.53
N LYS A 429 -22.21 28.97 -29.41
CA LYS A 429 -23.32 28.19 -30.00
C LYS A 429 -24.64 28.36 -29.22
N ALA A 430 -24.61 29.05 -28.08
CA ALA A 430 -25.75 29.27 -27.21
C ALA A 430 -26.81 30.13 -27.90
N VAL A 431 -27.88 29.48 -28.37
CA VAL A 431 -29.20 30.13 -28.37
C VAL A 431 -29.60 30.22 -26.90
N PHE A 432 -29.14 31.27 -26.20
CA PHE A 432 -29.68 31.57 -24.87
C PHE A 432 -31.21 31.62 -24.99
N LEU A 433 -31.93 30.93 -24.11
CA LEU A 433 -33.33 31.26 -23.88
C LEU A 433 -33.33 32.73 -23.44
N SER A 434 -33.89 33.63 -24.28
CA SER A 434 -34.01 35.04 -23.89
C SER A 434 -34.77 35.11 -22.57
N GLY A 435 -34.44 36.10 -21.72
CA GLY A 435 -35.12 36.26 -20.43
C GLY A 435 -36.65 36.29 -20.57
N ASP A 436 -37.15 36.82 -21.69
CA ASP A 436 -38.57 36.85 -22.04
C ASP A 436 -39.13 35.48 -22.40
N LYS A 437 -38.40 34.66 -23.16
CA LYS A 437 -38.80 33.29 -23.50
C LYS A 437 -38.76 32.39 -22.27
N TYR A 438 -37.76 32.55 -21.40
CA TYR A 438 -37.69 31.80 -20.14
C TYR A 438 -38.83 32.19 -19.20
N ARG A 439 -39.09 33.49 -19.04
CA ARG A 439 -40.18 34.01 -18.19
C ARG A 439 -41.55 33.55 -18.69
N SER A 440 -41.77 33.55 -20.00
CA SER A 440 -43.04 33.08 -20.58
C SER A 440 -43.24 31.59 -20.36
N GLU A 441 -42.24 30.75 -20.62
CA GLU A 441 -42.31 29.29 -20.39
C GLU A 441 -42.48 28.93 -18.91
N VAL A 442 -41.75 29.61 -18.01
CA VAL A 442 -41.92 29.42 -16.56
C VAL A 442 -43.34 29.84 -16.15
N ASN A 443 -43.84 30.98 -16.62
CA ASN A 443 -45.21 31.42 -16.33
C ASN A 443 -46.28 30.44 -16.85
N VAL A 444 -46.04 29.76 -17.97
CA VAL A 444 -46.93 28.68 -18.46
C VAL A 444 -46.99 27.53 -17.46
N GLN A 445 -45.85 27.13 -16.89
CA GLN A 445 -45.81 26.08 -15.87
C GLN A 445 -46.44 26.52 -14.54
N LEU A 446 -46.20 27.77 -14.11
CA LEU A 446 -46.75 28.32 -12.87
C LEU A 446 -48.29 28.44 -12.90
N LYS A 447 -48.90 28.57 -14.09
CA LYS A 447 -50.37 28.60 -14.25
C LYS A 447 -51.05 27.24 -14.06
N ARG A 448 -50.31 26.15 -13.90
CA ARG A 448 -50.85 24.79 -13.79
C ARG A 448 -51.35 24.43 -12.38
N TYR A 449 -51.20 25.32 -11.41
CA TYR A 449 -51.67 25.13 -10.05
C TYR A 449 -52.27 26.43 -9.49
N GLY A 450 -53.22 26.30 -8.57
CA GLY A 450 -53.95 27.41 -7.98
C GLY A 450 -53.20 28.09 -6.83
N THR A 451 -53.70 29.26 -6.43
CA THR A 451 -53.13 30.01 -5.30
C THR A 451 -53.35 29.25 -3.99
N GLY A 452 -52.27 28.94 -3.27
CA GLY A 452 -52.32 28.18 -2.01
C GLY A 452 -52.26 26.65 -2.16
N GLU A 453 -52.19 26.13 -3.40
CA GLU A 453 -52.02 24.70 -3.66
C GLU A 453 -50.54 24.27 -3.60
N VAL A 454 -50.32 22.99 -3.27
CA VAL A 454 -48.99 22.38 -3.31
C VAL A 454 -48.55 22.23 -4.76
N VAL A 455 -47.35 22.72 -5.09
CA VAL A 455 -46.80 22.64 -6.45
C VAL A 455 -46.59 21.17 -6.85
N PRO A 456 -47.18 20.68 -7.95
CA PRO A 456 -46.97 19.32 -8.43
C PRO A 456 -45.50 19.04 -8.75
N LYS A 457 -45.04 17.80 -8.50
CA LYS A 457 -43.64 17.39 -8.77
C LYS A 457 -43.28 17.51 -10.24
N GLU A 458 -44.25 17.32 -11.13
CA GLU A 458 -44.11 17.42 -12.58
C GLU A 458 -43.80 18.87 -13.00
N VAL A 459 -44.47 19.85 -12.39
CA VAL A 459 -44.22 21.29 -12.64
C VAL A 459 -42.82 21.68 -12.18
N LEU A 460 -42.41 21.25 -10.99
CA LEU A 460 -41.05 21.46 -10.49
C LEU A 460 -39.99 20.82 -11.40
N ARG A 461 -40.28 19.65 -11.97
CA ARG A 461 -39.41 18.95 -12.91
C ARG A 461 -39.28 19.70 -14.24
N GLU A 462 -40.37 20.19 -14.81
CA GLU A 462 -40.35 20.96 -16.07
C GLU A 462 -39.66 22.32 -15.90
N ILE A 463 -39.88 23.02 -14.77
CA ILE A 463 -39.16 24.26 -14.47
C ILE A 463 -37.65 23.98 -14.34
N LYS A 464 -37.25 22.93 -13.60
CA LYS A 464 -35.83 22.50 -13.55
C LYS A 464 -35.26 22.19 -14.93
N LYS A 465 -36.06 21.61 -15.83
CA LYS A 465 -35.67 21.30 -17.20
C LYS A 465 -35.43 22.56 -18.02
N LEU A 466 -36.27 23.59 -17.87
CA LEU A 466 -36.06 24.91 -18.48
C LEU A 466 -34.78 25.57 -17.95
N THR A 467 -34.45 25.39 -16.66
CA THR A 467 -33.19 25.88 -16.08
C THR A 467 -31.97 25.13 -16.64
N ARG A 468 -32.11 23.83 -16.92
CA ARG A 468 -31.10 22.99 -17.62
C ARG A 468 -30.99 23.26 -19.14
N GLN A 469 -31.89 24.04 -19.73
CA GLN A 469 -31.75 24.48 -21.13
C GLN A 469 -31.08 25.85 -21.23
N ALA A 470 -30.61 26.40 -20.11
CA ALA A 470 -29.95 27.70 -20.07
C ALA A 470 -28.43 27.62 -20.27
N SER A 471 -27.79 26.46 -20.02
CA SER A 471 -26.34 26.29 -20.17
C SER A 471 -25.99 25.54 -21.46
N PRO A 472 -25.11 26.08 -22.32
CA PRO A 472 -24.64 25.39 -23.53
C PRO A 472 -23.96 24.05 -23.22
N TRP A 473 -23.37 23.95 -22.04
CA TRP A 473 -22.66 22.77 -21.56
C TRP A 473 -23.57 21.57 -21.28
N ASP A 474 -24.87 21.78 -21.04
CA ASP A 474 -25.82 20.67 -20.87
C ASP A 474 -25.99 19.88 -22.19
N SER A 475 -26.03 20.57 -23.34
CA SER A 475 -26.09 19.90 -24.65
C SER A 475 -24.81 19.14 -25.00
N VAL A 476 -23.68 19.64 -24.50
CA VAL A 476 -22.36 19.01 -24.67
C VAL A 476 -22.23 17.81 -23.72
N LYS A 477 -22.84 17.87 -22.54
CA LYS A 477 -22.87 16.74 -21.62
C LYS A 477 -23.64 15.54 -22.20
N ASP A 478 -24.73 15.78 -22.92
CA ASP A 478 -25.51 14.68 -23.53
C ASP A 478 -24.86 14.07 -24.79
N ALA A 479 -24.06 14.85 -25.53
CA ALA A 479 -23.58 14.49 -26.87
C ALA A 479 -22.05 14.52 -27.07
N GLY A 480 -21.29 14.96 -26.07
CA GLY A 480 -19.83 15.05 -26.09
C GLY A 480 -19.29 15.80 -27.30
N ILE A 481 -18.35 15.18 -28.01
CA ILE A 481 -17.70 15.75 -29.20
C ILE A 481 -18.73 16.12 -30.28
N ALA A 482 -19.82 15.38 -30.41
CA ALA A 482 -20.83 15.62 -31.45
C ALA A 482 -21.59 16.95 -31.27
N ALA A 483 -21.57 17.54 -30.06
CA ALA A 483 -22.13 18.86 -29.80
C ALA A 483 -21.22 20.00 -30.27
N VAL A 484 -19.91 19.76 -30.42
CA VAL A 484 -18.93 20.79 -30.82
C VAL A 484 -19.13 21.20 -32.28
N ALA A 485 -18.96 22.49 -32.58
CA ALA A 485 -19.15 23.01 -33.93
C ALA A 485 -18.11 22.40 -34.92
N PRO A 486 -18.52 22.13 -36.18
CA PRO A 486 -17.62 21.61 -37.20
C PRO A 486 -16.52 22.63 -37.54
N GLY A 487 -15.39 22.14 -38.06
CA GLY A 487 -14.23 22.96 -38.43
C GLY A 487 -13.16 22.99 -37.33
N GLU A 488 -12.52 24.16 -37.14
CA GLU A 488 -11.41 24.32 -36.20
C GLU A 488 -11.76 23.93 -34.74
N PRO A 489 -12.97 24.19 -34.20
CA PRO A 489 -13.32 23.75 -32.86
C PRO A 489 -13.29 22.21 -32.70
N THR A 490 -13.71 21.47 -33.73
CA THR A 490 -13.64 20.00 -33.73
C THR A 490 -12.19 19.49 -33.80
N LEU A 491 -11.29 20.20 -34.49
CA LEU A 491 -9.86 19.86 -34.50
C LEU A 491 -9.21 20.19 -33.15
N ALA A 492 -9.55 21.34 -32.56
CA ALA A 492 -9.06 21.77 -31.26
C ALA A 492 -9.46 20.81 -30.14
N ILE A 493 -10.71 20.34 -30.09
CA ILE A 493 -11.12 19.34 -29.09
C ILE A 493 -10.38 18.02 -29.28
N LYS A 494 -10.16 17.55 -30.52
CA LYS A 494 -9.39 16.32 -30.75
C LYS A 494 -7.94 16.43 -30.28
N ARG A 495 -7.29 17.58 -30.55
CA ARG A 495 -5.93 17.86 -30.04
C ARG A 495 -5.90 17.93 -28.52
N LEU A 496 -6.88 18.63 -27.92
CA LEU A 496 -7.01 18.74 -26.46
C LEU A 496 -7.18 17.38 -25.80
N LEU A 497 -8.12 16.55 -26.29
CA LEU A 497 -8.35 15.21 -25.74
C LEU A 497 -7.12 14.30 -25.91
N SER A 498 -6.43 14.41 -27.04
CA SER A 498 -5.17 13.67 -27.25
C SER A 498 -4.10 14.10 -26.25
N ALA A 499 -3.92 15.41 -26.03
CA ALA A 499 -2.95 15.93 -25.07
C ALA A 499 -3.29 15.51 -23.63
N LEU A 500 -4.57 15.60 -23.24
CA LEU A 500 -5.04 15.14 -21.94
C LEU A 500 -4.78 13.62 -21.77
N SER A 501 -5.10 12.80 -22.77
CA SER A 501 -4.90 11.35 -22.69
C SER A 501 -3.43 10.95 -22.57
N SER A 502 -2.51 11.70 -23.19
CA SER A 502 -1.07 11.48 -23.03
C SER A 502 -0.54 11.82 -21.63
N LEU A 503 -1.29 12.62 -20.87
CA LEU A 503 -1.01 12.91 -19.46
C LEU A 503 -1.71 11.92 -18.51
N GLY A 504 -2.51 10.98 -19.02
CA GLY A 504 -3.32 10.08 -18.19
C GLY A 504 -4.72 10.61 -17.86
N ILE A 505 -5.19 11.66 -18.53
CA ILE A 505 -6.52 12.25 -18.32
C ILE A 505 -7.43 11.89 -19.50
N PHE A 506 -8.44 11.06 -19.22
CA PHE A 506 -9.36 10.53 -20.22
C PHE A 506 -10.75 11.16 -20.05
N VAL A 507 -11.14 11.98 -21.01
CA VAL A 507 -12.47 12.61 -21.02
C VAL A 507 -13.42 11.74 -21.84
N ALA A 508 -14.60 11.41 -21.29
CA ALA A 508 -15.60 10.60 -21.99
C ALA A 508 -16.03 11.30 -23.31
N PRO A 509 -15.69 10.75 -24.50
CA PRO A 509 -15.92 11.44 -25.77
C PRO A 509 -17.40 11.59 -26.13
N ASN A 510 -18.27 10.77 -25.52
CA ASN A 510 -19.72 10.77 -25.71
C ASN A 510 -20.45 11.69 -24.72
N GLY A 511 -19.72 12.41 -23.86
CA GLY A 511 -20.30 13.29 -22.84
C GLY A 511 -20.13 12.74 -21.43
N GLU A 512 -20.89 11.70 -21.12
CA GLU A 512 -20.85 10.95 -19.86
C GLU A 512 -20.92 9.43 -20.15
N MET A 513 -20.81 8.58 -19.13
CA MET A 513 -20.83 7.12 -19.34
C MET A 513 -22.13 6.64 -20.03
N GLU A 514 -23.27 7.26 -19.72
CA GLU A 514 -24.57 6.95 -20.32
C GLU A 514 -24.58 7.19 -21.83
N GLY A 515 -23.74 8.12 -22.31
CA GLY A 515 -23.56 8.42 -23.73
C GLY A 515 -22.99 7.25 -24.55
N PHE A 516 -22.39 6.24 -23.91
CA PHE A 516 -21.89 5.05 -24.59
C PHE A 516 -22.99 4.04 -24.98
N CYS A 517 -24.14 4.03 -24.30
CA CYS A 517 -25.26 3.17 -24.66
C CYS A 517 -26.59 3.88 -24.36
N ARG A 518 -27.16 4.46 -25.43
CA ARG A 518 -28.36 5.30 -25.36
C ARG A 518 -29.65 4.49 -25.40
N SER A 519 -29.61 3.20 -25.75
CA SER A 519 -30.79 2.33 -25.67
C SER A 519 -31.19 2.01 -24.23
N VAL A 520 -30.30 2.22 -23.26
CA VAL A 520 -30.58 2.02 -21.83
C VAL A 520 -30.95 3.36 -21.19
N GLY A 521 -32.14 3.44 -20.62
CA GLY A 521 -32.58 4.59 -19.83
C GLY A 521 -32.08 4.52 -18.38
N GLY A 522 -32.11 5.65 -17.68
CA GLY A 522 -31.64 5.77 -16.31
C GLY A 522 -30.51 6.79 -16.19
N HIS A 523 -29.87 6.84 -15.03
CA HIS A 523 -28.69 7.65 -14.75
C HIS A 523 -27.92 7.02 -13.59
N GLY A 524 -26.60 7.09 -13.62
CA GLY A 524 -25.71 6.66 -12.55
C GLY A 524 -25.90 5.17 -12.23
N PRO A 525 -26.06 4.79 -10.95
CA PRO A 525 -26.16 3.39 -10.55
C PRO A 525 -27.25 2.58 -11.26
N ARG A 526 -28.41 3.21 -11.53
CA ARG A 526 -29.53 2.53 -12.20
C ARG A 526 -29.23 2.20 -13.66
N TRP A 527 -28.49 3.08 -14.34
CA TRP A 527 -28.07 2.83 -15.71
C TRP A 527 -27.01 1.72 -15.74
N VAL A 528 -26.03 1.78 -14.83
CA VAL A 528 -24.99 0.75 -14.69
C VAL A 528 -25.61 -0.62 -14.42
N GLU A 529 -26.57 -0.73 -13.49
CA GLU A 529 -27.26 -1.99 -13.20
C GLU A 529 -27.90 -2.61 -14.46
N ALA A 530 -28.55 -1.79 -15.28
CA ALA A 530 -29.16 -2.24 -16.53
C ALA A 530 -28.12 -2.63 -17.60
N ILE A 531 -26.98 -1.91 -17.66
CA ILE A 531 -25.87 -2.25 -18.56
C ILE A 531 -25.20 -3.57 -18.17
N LEU A 532 -25.03 -3.82 -16.86
CA LEU A 532 -24.44 -5.07 -16.35
C LEU A 532 -25.30 -6.31 -16.67
N GLN A 533 -26.57 -6.13 -17.05
CA GLN A 533 -27.44 -7.22 -17.51
C GLN A 533 -27.27 -7.55 -19.01
N LYS A 534 -26.55 -6.72 -19.77
CA LYS A 534 -26.25 -6.94 -21.21
C LYS A 534 -24.95 -7.72 -21.41
N ASP A 535 -24.74 -8.24 -22.62
CA ASP A 535 -23.44 -8.80 -23.03
C ASP A 535 -22.45 -7.67 -23.39
N ILE A 536 -21.78 -7.14 -22.36
CA ILE A 536 -20.85 -5.99 -22.47
C ILE A 536 -19.73 -6.23 -23.50
N ALA A 537 -19.29 -7.48 -23.67
CA ALA A 537 -18.22 -7.82 -24.58
C ALA A 537 -18.63 -7.70 -26.06
N LYS A 538 -19.90 -7.97 -26.36
CA LYS A 538 -20.42 -8.08 -27.75
C LYS A 538 -21.44 -7.02 -28.14
N ASP A 539 -22.06 -6.30 -27.20
CA ASP A 539 -23.05 -5.27 -27.52
C ASP A 539 -22.42 -4.20 -28.43
N ASP A 540 -23.01 -4.01 -29.62
CA ASP A 540 -22.47 -3.13 -30.65
C ASP A 540 -22.45 -1.64 -30.21
N GLU A 541 -23.41 -1.19 -29.39
CA GLU A 541 -23.45 0.20 -28.90
C GLU A 541 -22.22 0.51 -28.04
N LEU A 542 -21.77 -0.46 -27.24
CA LEU A 542 -20.61 -0.33 -26.36
C LEU A 542 -19.26 -0.39 -27.11
N GLY A 543 -19.24 -0.53 -28.44
CA GLY A 543 -18.00 -0.61 -29.22
C GLY A 543 -17.07 0.60 -29.07
N SER A 544 -17.65 1.80 -28.97
CA SER A 544 -16.89 3.03 -28.71
C SER A 544 -16.29 3.05 -27.30
N ALA A 545 -17.04 2.59 -26.30
CA ALA A 545 -16.58 2.44 -24.93
C ALA A 545 -15.42 1.44 -24.83
N ARG A 546 -15.53 0.30 -25.53
CA ARG A 546 -14.46 -0.72 -25.58
C ARG A 546 -13.16 -0.17 -26.17
N THR A 547 -13.27 0.69 -27.18
CA THR A 547 -12.10 1.35 -27.77
C THR A 547 -11.48 2.35 -26.79
N PHE A 548 -12.31 3.12 -26.10
CA PHE A 548 -11.89 4.08 -25.08
C PHE A 548 -11.12 3.41 -23.93
N VAL A 549 -11.64 2.33 -23.33
CA VAL A 549 -10.93 1.66 -22.23
C VAL A 549 -9.65 0.94 -22.67
N ARG A 550 -9.53 0.53 -23.93
CA ARG A 550 -8.27 -0.02 -24.47
C ARG A 550 -7.17 1.02 -24.47
N GLN A 551 -7.47 2.26 -24.85
CA GLN A 551 -6.49 3.36 -24.81
C GLN A 551 -6.01 3.63 -23.39
N ILE A 552 -6.91 3.55 -22.40
CA ILE A 552 -6.57 3.69 -20.98
C ILE A 552 -5.60 2.59 -20.54
N VAL A 553 -5.91 1.34 -20.89
CA VAL A 553 -5.05 0.19 -20.54
C VAL A 553 -3.70 0.24 -21.25
N GLU A 554 -3.66 0.71 -22.51
CA GLU A 554 -2.41 0.92 -23.24
C GLU A 554 -1.53 2.00 -22.58
N PHE A 555 -2.13 3.09 -22.12
CA PHE A 555 -1.44 4.13 -21.35
C PHE A 555 -0.84 3.57 -20.06
N LEU A 556 -1.63 2.86 -19.24
CA LEU A 556 -1.15 2.30 -17.97
C LEU A 556 -0.03 1.25 -18.12
N LYS A 557 0.09 0.61 -19.29
CA LYS A 557 1.20 -0.32 -19.60
C LYS A 557 2.46 0.37 -20.11
N ALA A 558 2.32 1.59 -20.63
CA ALA A 558 3.41 2.33 -21.22
C ALA A 558 4.27 3.02 -20.16
N GLU A 559 3.61 3.50 -19.10
CA GLU A 559 4.21 3.92 -17.82
C GLU A 559 4.86 2.74 -17.08
#